data_AF-A0A9X6AHG0-F1
#
_entry.id   AF-A0A9X6AHG0-F1
#
_cell.length_a   1.000
_cell.length_b   1.000
_cell.length_c   1.000
_cell.angle_alpha   90.00
_cell.angle_beta   90.00
_cell.angle_gamma   90.00
#
_symmetry.space_group_name_H-M   'P 1'
#
loop_
_entity.id
_entity.type
_entity.pdbx_description
1 polymer ?
#
loop_
_entity_poly.entity_id
_entity_poly.type
_entity_poly.pdbx_seq_one_letter_code
_entity_poly.pdbx_strand_id
1 'polypeptide(L)'
;DDFVPSLPDAGPGGPPTGGASATIETDPAIVTELIERSQVSIAALERDIRTKTGPALFEFLLEAFAEHKRVLSDPLSMQAIMAGMEATWWLNDTLQEWLGEKNAADTLTLSAPDNVTSEMGLALLDVADVIRPHSEVVAFLQGVEDEGFLDELAKLAGGTEARDAIEAYLDRYGMRCVGEIDITRPRWRERPTTLVPVLLDNVRNFEPGAAERRFEQGRQKAQQKDQDVLSRLRALPDGDRKAGEAKRMIDRVRTFIGYREYPKYAIVSRYFVYKQALLEEAERLVQAGVLPQKEDIFYLT
;
A
#
# COMPACT_ATOMS: atom_id res chain seq x y z
N ASP A 1 -35.11 -1.46 22.46
CA ASP A 1 -33.98 -0.58 22.81
C ASP A 1 -32.85 -1.38 23.44
N ASP A 2 -32.19 -2.23 22.65
CA ASP A 2 -30.96 -2.91 23.06
C ASP A 2 -29.85 -2.47 22.11
N PHE A 3 -29.15 -1.40 22.49
CA PHE A 3 -27.92 -0.98 21.85
C PHE A 3 -26.77 -1.42 22.75
N VAL A 4 -25.89 -2.27 22.22
CA VAL A 4 -24.64 -2.67 22.88
C VAL A 4 -23.73 -1.44 22.95
N PRO A 5 -23.10 -1.12 24.10
CA PRO A 5 -22.21 0.02 24.19
C PRO A 5 -21.00 -0.16 23.27
N SER A 6 -20.69 0.85 22.46
CA SER A 6 -19.46 0.90 21.67
C SER A 6 -18.26 0.94 22.60
N LEU A 7 -17.31 0.01 22.43
CA LEU A 7 -16.01 0.08 23.09
C LEU A 7 -15.27 1.35 22.63
N PRO A 8 -14.54 2.04 23.52
CA PRO A 8 -13.70 3.16 23.12
C PRO A 8 -12.66 2.70 22.10
N ASP A 9 -12.32 3.58 21.15
CA ASP A 9 -11.28 3.32 20.14
C ASP A 9 -10.02 2.75 20.80
N ALA A 10 -9.64 1.55 20.37
CA ALA A 10 -8.37 0.97 20.73
C ALA A 10 -7.28 1.83 20.08
N GLY A 11 -6.61 2.65 20.89
CA GLY A 11 -5.36 3.29 20.47
C GLY A 11 -4.37 2.23 19.94
N PRO A 12 -3.45 2.61 19.04
CA PRO A 12 -2.46 1.68 18.51
C PRO A 12 -1.74 0.97 19.66
N GLY A 13 -1.61 -0.36 19.55
CA GLY A 13 -1.04 -1.21 20.60
C GLY A 13 0.30 -0.67 21.10
N GLY A 14 0.46 -0.62 22.43
CA GLY A 14 1.66 -0.11 23.07
C GLY A 14 2.91 -0.96 22.79
N PRO A 15 4.11 -0.39 22.99
CA PRO A 15 5.38 -1.04 22.69
C PRO A 15 5.57 -2.35 23.47
N PRO A 16 6.19 -3.39 22.87
CA PRO A 16 6.69 -4.53 23.63
C PRO A 16 7.77 -4.06 24.62
N THR A 17 7.72 -4.54 25.85
CA THR A 17 8.77 -4.31 26.84
C THR A 17 9.97 -5.23 26.56
N GLY A 18 11.06 -4.64 26.04
CA GLY A 18 12.39 -5.23 26.17
C GLY A 18 13.12 -5.55 24.87
N GLY A 19 14.25 -4.88 24.69
CA GLY A 19 15.26 -5.16 23.67
C GLY A 19 15.87 -3.84 23.22
N ALA A 20 17.16 -3.63 23.47
CA ALA A 20 17.89 -2.54 22.84
C ALA A 20 17.86 -2.79 21.32
N SER A 21 16.93 -2.12 20.63
CA SER A 21 16.78 -2.19 19.19
C SER A 21 18.13 -1.82 18.56
N ALA A 22 18.68 -2.70 17.75
CA ALA A 22 19.87 -2.39 16.96
C ALA A 22 19.49 -1.18 16.10
N THR A 23 20.02 -0.01 16.46
CA THR A 23 19.59 1.25 15.88
C THR A 23 20.16 1.35 14.48
N ILE A 24 19.35 1.04 13.47
CA ILE A 24 19.68 1.41 12.09
C ILE A 24 19.81 2.93 12.01
N GLU A 25 20.75 3.38 11.18
CA GLU A 25 20.92 4.80 10.87
C GLU A 25 19.63 5.36 10.26
N THR A 26 19.33 6.64 10.53
CA THR A 26 18.22 7.33 9.87
C THR A 26 18.64 7.73 8.46
N ASP A 27 18.71 6.74 7.58
CA ASP A 27 19.09 6.88 6.17
C ASP A 27 17.95 6.42 5.24
N PRO A 28 17.37 7.32 4.41
CA PRO A 28 16.34 6.95 3.43
C PRO A 28 16.82 5.95 2.36
N ALA A 29 18.13 5.80 2.14
CA ALA A 29 18.66 4.80 1.22
C ALA A 29 18.33 3.37 1.66
N ILE A 30 18.17 3.13 2.98
CA ILE A 30 17.75 1.82 3.50
C ILE A 30 16.36 1.45 2.99
N VAL A 31 15.41 2.40 3.02
CA VAL A 31 14.04 2.17 2.50
C VAL A 31 14.07 1.94 1.00
N THR A 32 14.85 2.75 0.27
CA THR A 32 15.03 2.61 -1.18
C THR A 32 15.55 1.21 -1.54
N GLU A 33 16.62 0.74 -0.89
CA GLU A 33 17.21 -0.58 -1.13
C GLU A 33 16.21 -1.72 -0.83
N LEU A 34 15.47 -1.62 0.28
CA LEU A 34 14.48 -2.63 0.66
C LEU A 34 13.33 -2.74 -0.37
N ILE A 35 12.89 -1.60 -0.90
CA ILE A 35 11.88 -1.52 -1.96
C ILE A 35 12.42 -2.13 -3.26
N GLU A 36 13.61 -1.72 -3.70
CA GLU A 36 14.25 -2.22 -4.91
C GLU A 36 14.49 -3.73 -4.85
N ARG A 37 15.01 -4.24 -3.73
CA ARG A 37 15.21 -5.69 -3.51
C ARG A 37 13.91 -6.47 -3.66
N SER A 38 12.81 -5.93 -3.15
CA SER A 38 11.49 -6.56 -3.26
C SER A 38 10.99 -6.58 -4.71
N GLN A 39 11.13 -5.46 -5.43
CA GLN A 39 10.76 -5.36 -6.85
C GLN A 39 11.57 -6.33 -7.71
N VAL A 40 12.89 -6.39 -7.51
CA VAL A 40 13.78 -7.33 -8.22
C VAL A 40 13.38 -8.79 -7.92
N SER A 41 13.07 -9.12 -6.66
CA SER A 41 12.64 -10.46 -6.26
C SER A 41 11.30 -10.86 -6.90
N ILE A 42 10.35 -9.94 -6.99
CA ILE A 42 9.05 -10.17 -7.65
C ILE A 42 9.24 -10.35 -9.17
N ALA A 43 10.02 -9.48 -9.82
CA ALA A 43 10.29 -9.58 -11.25
C ALA A 43 11.03 -10.89 -11.61
N ALA A 44 11.96 -11.34 -10.75
CA ALA A 44 12.61 -12.64 -10.91
C ALA A 44 11.60 -13.79 -10.81
N LEU A 45 10.71 -13.75 -9.80
CA LEU A 45 9.64 -14.73 -9.64
C LEU A 45 8.74 -14.79 -10.88
N GLU A 46 8.26 -13.65 -11.39
CA GLU A 46 7.43 -13.56 -12.60
C GLU A 46 8.13 -14.13 -13.84
N ARG A 47 9.43 -13.89 -14.00
CA ARG A 47 10.23 -14.45 -15.10
C ARG A 47 10.38 -15.95 -14.98
N ASP A 48 10.75 -16.45 -13.80
CA ASP A 48 11.08 -17.87 -13.60
C ASP A 48 9.84 -18.76 -13.61
N ILE A 49 8.73 -18.32 -13.01
CA ILE A 49 7.49 -19.11 -12.91
C ILE A 49 6.86 -19.37 -14.27
N ARG A 50 6.97 -18.43 -15.23
CA ARG A 50 6.44 -18.57 -16.60
C ARG A 50 7.04 -19.74 -17.38
N THR A 51 8.18 -20.26 -16.94
CA THR A 51 8.85 -21.43 -17.56
C THR A 51 8.40 -22.77 -16.98
N LYS A 52 7.49 -22.76 -15.99
CA LYS A 52 7.10 -23.95 -15.23
C LYS A 52 5.65 -24.32 -15.53
N THR A 53 5.40 -25.62 -15.65
CA THR A 53 4.07 -26.19 -15.93
C THR A 53 3.95 -27.56 -15.28
N GLY A 54 2.72 -28.04 -15.04
CA GLY A 54 2.49 -29.35 -14.45
C GLY A 54 3.18 -29.54 -13.08
N PRO A 55 3.66 -30.74 -12.73
CA PRO A 55 4.30 -31.00 -11.45
C PRO A 55 5.51 -30.10 -11.14
N ALA A 56 6.28 -29.70 -12.17
CA ALA A 56 7.44 -28.83 -12.00
C ALA A 56 7.06 -27.42 -11.50
N LEU A 57 5.83 -26.97 -11.74
CA LEU A 57 5.31 -25.72 -11.16
C LEU A 57 5.18 -25.84 -9.64
N PHE A 58 4.65 -26.95 -9.13
CA PHE A 58 4.47 -27.15 -7.69
C PHE A 58 5.81 -27.30 -6.96
N GLU A 59 6.77 -28.01 -7.56
CA GLU A 59 8.15 -28.06 -7.05
C GLU A 59 8.77 -26.66 -6.96
N PHE A 60 8.62 -25.86 -8.01
CA PHE A 60 9.08 -24.47 -8.01
C PHE A 60 8.37 -23.60 -6.97
N LEU A 61 7.05 -23.75 -6.80
CA LEU A 61 6.29 -22.98 -5.81
C LEU A 61 6.75 -23.27 -4.38
N LEU A 62 7.16 -24.50 -4.05
CA LEU A 62 7.73 -24.83 -2.75
C LEU A 62 9.03 -24.07 -2.49
N GLU A 63 9.91 -23.99 -3.50
CA GLU A 63 11.15 -23.20 -3.44
C GLU A 63 10.85 -21.70 -3.34
N ALA A 64 9.96 -21.19 -4.19
CA ALA A 64 9.54 -19.78 -4.19
C ALA A 64 8.90 -19.36 -2.86
N PHE A 65 8.23 -20.29 -2.16
CA PHE A 65 7.66 -20.05 -0.84
C PHE A 65 8.72 -20.00 0.27
N ALA A 66 9.85 -20.69 0.11
CA ALA A 66 10.99 -20.52 1.02
C ALA A 66 11.56 -19.09 0.93
N GLU A 67 11.71 -18.55 -0.29
CA GLU A 67 12.12 -17.16 -0.49
C GLU A 67 11.08 -16.18 0.05
N HIS A 68 9.79 -16.47 -0.13
CA HIS A 68 8.71 -15.68 0.48
C HIS A 68 8.85 -15.58 2.01
N LYS A 69 9.11 -16.70 2.69
CA LYS A 69 9.36 -16.72 4.14
C LYS A 69 10.60 -15.93 4.53
N ARG A 70 11.68 -16.01 3.73
CA ARG A 70 12.93 -15.26 3.98
C ARG A 70 12.69 -13.75 3.91
N VAL A 71 11.88 -13.28 2.97
CA VAL A 71 11.53 -11.85 2.84
C VAL A 71 10.70 -11.38 4.03
N LEU A 72 9.76 -12.20 4.53
CA LEU A 72 8.96 -11.89 5.72
C LEU A 72 9.77 -11.71 7.00
N SER A 73 10.91 -12.40 7.10
CA SER A 73 11.78 -12.39 8.28
C SER A 73 13.07 -11.60 8.06
N ASP A 74 13.15 -10.75 7.02
CA ASP A 74 14.33 -9.94 6.74
C ASP A 74 14.62 -9.00 7.94
N PRO A 75 15.76 -9.19 8.63
CA PRO A 75 16.09 -8.41 9.82
C PRO A 75 16.15 -6.90 9.55
N LEU A 76 16.61 -6.49 8.37
CA LEU A 76 16.72 -5.08 8.01
C LEU A 76 15.33 -4.46 7.77
N SER A 77 14.44 -5.21 7.11
CA SER A 77 13.04 -4.81 6.94
C SER A 77 12.35 -4.62 8.29
N MET A 78 12.53 -5.55 9.23
CA MET A 78 11.96 -5.45 10.56
C MET A 78 12.54 -4.26 11.35
N GLN A 79 13.84 -4.03 11.26
CA GLN A 79 14.47 -2.86 11.87
C GLN A 79 13.94 -1.54 11.30
N ALA A 80 13.70 -1.46 9.98
CA ALA A 80 13.11 -0.28 9.34
C ALA A 80 11.68 -0.01 9.84
N ILE A 81 10.85 -1.05 9.93
CA ILE A 81 9.49 -0.95 10.48
C ILE A 81 9.53 -0.46 11.93
N MET A 82 10.36 -1.11 12.76
CA MET A 82 10.49 -0.77 14.18
C MET A 82 11.05 0.63 14.39
N ALA A 83 11.99 1.08 13.55
CA ALA A 83 12.51 2.45 13.60
C ALA A 83 11.42 3.51 13.43
N GLY A 84 10.47 3.31 12.52
CA GLY A 84 9.32 4.19 12.34
C GLY A 84 8.32 4.11 13.51
N MET A 85 8.04 2.90 14.00
CA MET A 85 7.10 2.67 15.11
C MET A 85 7.61 3.24 16.44
N GLU A 86 8.86 2.95 16.79
CA GLU A 86 9.53 3.48 17.98
C GLU A 86 9.58 5.01 17.95
N ALA A 87 9.84 5.60 16.78
CA ALA A 87 9.82 7.05 16.63
C ALA A 87 8.42 7.65 16.79
N THR A 88 7.39 6.96 16.30
CA THR A 88 6.00 7.37 16.49
C THR A 88 5.61 7.35 17.96
N TRP A 89 5.89 6.26 18.67
CA TRP A 89 5.61 6.14 20.10
C TRP A 89 6.36 7.18 20.93
N TRP A 90 7.67 7.31 20.69
CA TRP A 90 8.49 8.29 21.38
C TRP A 90 7.96 9.71 21.19
N LEU A 91 7.59 10.09 19.96
CA LEU A 91 7.05 11.43 19.68
C LEU A 91 5.73 11.67 20.40
N ASN A 92 4.82 10.70 20.38
CA ASN A 92 3.52 10.86 21.05
C ASN A 92 3.68 10.96 22.57
N ASP A 93 4.45 10.08 23.19
CA ASP A 93 4.65 10.07 24.64
C ASP A 93 5.40 11.33 25.10
N THR A 94 6.50 11.66 24.42
CA THR A 94 7.39 12.75 24.83
C THR A 94 6.76 14.12 24.57
N LEU A 95 6.05 14.32 23.46
CA LEU A 95 5.38 15.59 23.18
C LEU A 95 4.12 15.75 24.04
N GLN A 96 3.47 14.66 24.44
CA GLN A 96 2.42 14.72 25.46
C GLN A 96 2.99 15.15 26.81
N GLU A 97 4.12 14.58 27.23
CA GLU A 97 4.77 14.94 28.50
C GLU A 97 5.28 16.39 28.51
N TRP A 98 5.99 16.81 27.47
CA TRP A 98 6.68 18.11 27.45
C TRP A 98 5.78 19.27 27.03
N LEU A 99 4.82 19.03 26.14
CA LEU A 99 3.99 20.07 25.54
C LEU A 99 2.49 19.90 25.80
N GLY A 100 2.07 18.82 26.45
CA GLY A 100 0.66 18.49 26.65
C GLY A 100 -0.06 18.05 25.38
N GLU A 101 0.69 17.72 24.31
CA GLU A 101 0.12 17.46 22.99
C GLU A 101 -0.02 15.97 22.70
N LYS A 102 -1.25 15.52 22.50
CA LYS A 102 -1.57 14.12 22.17
C LYS A 102 -1.47 13.88 20.67
N ASN A 103 -0.99 12.69 20.28
CA ASN A 103 -0.97 12.21 18.91
C ASN A 103 -0.30 13.18 17.91
N ALA A 104 0.74 13.91 18.35
CA ALA A 104 1.47 14.83 17.48
C ALA A 104 2.08 14.14 16.24
N ALA A 105 2.42 12.85 16.35
CA ALA A 105 2.97 12.07 15.26
C ALA A 105 2.01 11.98 14.05
N ASP A 106 0.69 12.02 14.24
CA ASP A 106 -0.29 11.94 13.14
C ASP A 106 -0.11 13.08 12.15
N THR A 107 0.12 14.29 12.65
CA THR A 107 0.35 15.46 11.78
C THR A 107 1.78 15.48 11.23
N LEU A 108 2.77 15.09 12.04
CA LEU A 108 4.19 15.05 11.64
C LEU A 108 4.48 14.04 10.52
N THR A 109 3.67 12.98 10.43
CA THR A 109 3.80 11.91 9.44
C THR A 109 2.96 12.11 8.18
N LEU A 110 2.20 13.21 8.08
CA LEU A 110 1.49 13.56 6.84
C LEU A 110 2.46 13.67 5.66
N SER A 111 2.05 13.10 4.53
CA SER A 111 2.83 13.02 3.28
C SER A 111 4.26 12.53 3.52
N ALA A 112 4.43 11.53 4.40
CA ALA A 112 5.70 10.81 4.49
C ALA A 112 5.97 10.08 3.16
N PRO A 113 7.23 10.06 2.68
CA PRO A 113 7.61 9.37 1.46
C PRO A 113 7.40 7.85 1.57
N ASP A 114 7.41 7.17 0.42
CA ASP A 114 7.47 5.70 0.30
C ASP A 114 6.29 4.94 0.91
N ASN A 115 5.17 5.62 1.16
CA ASN A 115 3.94 5.00 1.62
C ASN A 115 3.10 4.50 0.44
N VAL A 116 3.36 3.25 0.03
CA VAL A 116 2.72 2.62 -1.14
C VAL A 116 1.18 2.64 -1.10
N THR A 117 0.57 2.57 0.09
CA THR A 117 -0.88 2.62 0.26
C THR A 117 -1.44 4.03 0.08
N SER A 118 -0.72 5.05 0.55
CA SER A 118 -1.12 6.44 0.34
C SER A 118 -0.94 6.85 -1.12
N GLU A 119 0.17 6.44 -1.74
CA GLU A 119 0.41 6.63 -3.18
C GLU A 119 -0.68 5.98 -4.04
N MET A 120 -1.14 4.78 -3.68
CA MET A 120 -2.26 4.11 -4.36
C MET A 120 -3.53 4.98 -4.35
N GLY A 121 -3.89 5.57 -3.21
CA GLY A 121 -5.06 6.44 -3.11
C GLY A 121 -4.93 7.73 -3.93
N LEU A 122 -3.72 8.31 -3.98
CA LEU A 122 -3.42 9.49 -4.79
C LEU A 122 -3.44 9.18 -6.29
N ALA A 123 -2.85 8.06 -6.71
CA ALA A 123 -2.85 7.62 -8.10
C ALA A 123 -4.27 7.43 -8.65
N LEU A 124 -5.22 6.99 -7.81
CA LEU A 124 -6.62 6.84 -8.22
C LEU A 124 -7.33 8.19 -8.45
N LEU A 125 -6.85 9.28 -7.82
CA LEU A 125 -7.31 10.64 -8.12
C LEU A 125 -6.76 11.10 -9.48
N ASP A 126 -5.52 10.74 -9.81
CA ASP A 126 -4.93 11.07 -11.12
C ASP A 126 -5.69 10.35 -12.26
N VAL A 127 -6.08 9.09 -12.06
CA VAL A 127 -6.95 8.37 -13.02
C VAL A 127 -8.30 9.09 -13.18
N ALA A 128 -8.89 9.55 -12.06
CA ALA A 128 -10.15 10.30 -12.12
C ALA A 128 -10.00 11.61 -12.90
N ASP A 129 -8.85 12.27 -12.82
CA ASP A 129 -8.58 13.51 -13.55
C ASP A 129 -8.41 13.30 -15.06
N VAL A 130 -7.89 12.15 -15.49
CA VAL A 130 -7.88 11.76 -16.91
C VAL A 130 -9.30 11.50 -17.42
N ILE A 131 -10.16 10.87 -16.61
CA ILE A 131 -11.54 10.51 -16.99
C ILE A 131 -12.46 11.73 -17.03
N ARG A 132 -12.33 12.65 -16.07
CA ARG A 132 -13.21 13.80 -15.82
C ARG A 132 -13.57 14.67 -17.03
N PRO A 133 -12.64 15.05 -17.94
CA PRO A 133 -12.98 15.88 -19.10
C PRO A 133 -13.84 15.15 -20.15
N HIS A 134 -14.00 13.83 -20.06
CA HIS A 134 -14.68 13.00 -21.06
C HIS A 134 -16.06 12.56 -20.58
N SER A 135 -17.08 13.39 -20.84
CA SER A 135 -18.45 13.12 -20.38
C SER A 135 -19.04 11.79 -20.90
N GLU A 136 -18.68 11.37 -22.12
CA GLU A 136 -19.10 10.08 -22.68
C GLU A 136 -18.47 8.90 -21.93
N VAL A 137 -17.19 9.01 -21.56
CA VAL A 137 -16.48 8.02 -20.74
C VAL A 137 -17.13 7.93 -19.35
N VAL A 138 -17.41 9.06 -18.71
CA VAL A 138 -18.09 9.09 -17.39
C VAL A 138 -19.48 8.44 -17.47
N ALA A 139 -20.27 8.79 -18.48
CA ALA A 139 -21.60 8.22 -18.69
C ALA A 139 -21.54 6.71 -18.96
N PHE A 140 -20.57 6.25 -19.74
CA PHE A 140 -20.34 4.83 -19.99
C PHE A 140 -19.99 4.08 -18.69
N LEU A 141 -19.05 4.60 -17.90
CA LEU A 141 -18.61 3.98 -16.65
C LEU A 141 -19.74 3.84 -15.62
N GLN A 142 -20.76 4.71 -15.65
CA GLN A 142 -21.94 4.58 -14.77
C GLN A 142 -22.79 3.34 -15.04
N GLY A 143 -22.71 2.77 -16.25
CA GLY A 143 -23.47 1.59 -16.67
C GLY A 143 -22.64 0.32 -16.83
N VAL A 144 -21.39 0.31 -16.35
CA VAL A 144 -20.50 -0.85 -16.48
C VAL A 144 -20.93 -1.97 -15.54
N GLU A 145 -21.21 -3.14 -16.12
CA GLU A 145 -21.50 -4.39 -15.38
C GLU A 145 -20.57 -5.54 -15.78
N ASP A 146 -19.91 -5.44 -16.94
CA ASP A 146 -19.07 -6.50 -17.53
C ASP A 146 -17.56 -6.19 -17.39
N GLU A 147 -16.74 -7.21 -17.20
CA GLU A 147 -15.29 -7.06 -17.00
C GLU A 147 -14.53 -6.67 -18.28
N GLY A 148 -15.12 -6.88 -19.47
CA GLY A 148 -14.60 -6.46 -20.76
C GLY A 148 -14.78 -4.98 -21.06
N PHE A 149 -15.26 -4.17 -20.11
CA PHE A 149 -15.59 -2.76 -20.36
C PHE A 149 -14.40 -1.92 -20.82
N LEU A 150 -13.15 -2.27 -20.50
CA LEU A 150 -11.97 -1.52 -20.92
C LEU A 150 -11.79 -1.52 -22.44
N ASP A 151 -12.14 -2.60 -23.13
CA ASP A 151 -12.07 -2.68 -24.59
C ASP A 151 -13.18 -1.87 -25.27
N GLU A 152 -14.37 -1.81 -24.66
CA GLU A 152 -15.46 -0.95 -25.13
C GLU A 152 -15.20 0.52 -24.82
N LEU A 153 -14.61 0.81 -23.66
CA LEU A 153 -14.22 2.16 -23.22
C LEU A 153 -13.33 2.83 -24.26
N ALA A 154 -12.33 2.11 -24.79
CA ALA A 154 -11.38 2.61 -25.77
C ALA A 154 -12.03 3.13 -27.07
N LYS A 155 -13.26 2.71 -27.38
CA LYS A 155 -13.98 3.11 -28.59
C LYS A 155 -14.65 4.48 -28.48
N LEU A 156 -14.73 5.06 -27.28
CA LEU A 156 -15.34 6.37 -27.01
C LEU A 156 -14.34 7.50 -27.23
N ALA A 157 -14.84 8.72 -27.42
CA ALA A 157 -13.98 9.90 -27.45
C ALA A 157 -13.34 10.14 -26.07
N GLY A 158 -12.00 10.15 -26.00
CA GLY A 158 -11.23 10.20 -24.74
C GLY A 158 -11.12 8.86 -24.02
N GLY A 159 -11.67 7.80 -24.62
CA GLY A 159 -11.74 6.48 -24.03
C GLY A 159 -10.42 5.72 -24.01
N THR A 160 -9.53 5.98 -24.98
CA THR A 160 -8.19 5.38 -25.02
C THR A 160 -7.35 5.91 -23.88
N GLU A 161 -7.35 7.23 -23.64
CA GLU A 161 -6.65 7.87 -22.53
C GLU A 161 -7.16 7.38 -21.18
N ALA A 162 -8.49 7.24 -21.04
CA ALA A 162 -9.11 6.69 -19.84
C ALA A 162 -8.72 5.22 -19.60
N ARG A 163 -8.74 4.39 -20.65
CA ARG A 163 -8.29 2.99 -20.59
C ARG A 163 -6.83 2.91 -20.15
N ASP A 164 -5.94 3.65 -20.81
CA ASP A 164 -4.50 3.64 -20.53
C ASP A 164 -4.22 4.05 -19.07
N ALA A 165 -4.94 5.05 -18.56
CA ALA A 165 -4.82 5.46 -17.15
C ALA A 165 -5.29 4.37 -16.18
N ILE A 166 -6.40 3.68 -16.47
CA ILE A 166 -6.88 2.56 -15.65
C ILE A 166 -5.92 1.37 -15.73
N GLU A 167 -5.44 1.00 -16.92
CA GLU A 167 -4.48 -0.09 -17.11
C GLU A 167 -3.17 0.20 -16.38
N ALA A 168 -2.62 1.43 -16.47
CA ALA A 168 -1.43 1.81 -15.73
C ALA A 168 -1.63 1.72 -14.19
N TYR A 169 -2.81 2.08 -13.69
CA TYR A 169 -3.14 1.87 -12.28
C TYR A 169 -3.21 0.38 -11.92
N LEU A 170 -3.82 -0.45 -12.78
CA LEU A 170 -3.93 -1.90 -12.58
C LEU A 170 -2.59 -2.63 -12.74
N ASP A 171 -1.65 -2.11 -13.54
CA ASP A 171 -0.28 -2.62 -13.63
C ASP A 171 0.45 -2.46 -12.29
N ARG A 172 0.24 -1.32 -11.62
CA ARG A 172 0.91 -1.03 -10.36
C ARG A 172 0.17 -1.55 -9.13
N TYR A 173 -1.15 -1.53 -9.11
CA TYR A 173 -1.95 -1.83 -7.91
C TYR A 173 -2.99 -2.93 -8.13
N GLY A 174 -3.13 -3.44 -9.36
CA GLY A 174 -4.19 -4.38 -9.72
C GLY A 174 -4.09 -5.75 -9.05
N MET A 175 -2.93 -6.11 -8.50
CA MET A 175 -2.75 -7.32 -7.68
C MET A 175 -3.47 -7.25 -6.32
N ARG A 176 -3.88 -6.05 -5.87
CA ARG A 176 -4.57 -5.85 -4.60
C ARG A 176 -6.07 -6.09 -4.73
N CYS A 177 -6.71 -6.28 -3.59
CA CYS A 177 -8.17 -6.30 -3.45
C CYS A 177 -8.58 -6.19 -1.98
N VAL A 178 -9.89 -6.07 -1.73
CA VAL A 178 -10.43 -6.28 -0.38
C VAL A 178 -10.24 -7.76 0.01
N GLY A 179 -9.70 -8.00 1.21
CA GLY A 179 -9.43 -9.36 1.68
C GLY A 179 -8.19 -10.03 1.07
N GLU A 180 -7.22 -9.23 0.60
CA GLU A 180 -6.10 -9.68 -0.24
C GLU A 180 -5.19 -10.80 0.31
N ILE A 181 -5.21 -11.07 1.62
CA ILE A 181 -4.45 -12.17 2.23
C ILE A 181 -4.96 -13.53 1.76
N ASP A 182 -6.26 -13.65 1.51
CA ASP A 182 -6.85 -14.82 0.88
C ASP A 182 -6.50 -14.79 -0.61
N ILE A 183 -5.63 -15.72 -1.04
CA ILE A 183 -5.12 -15.82 -2.41
C ILE A 183 -6.23 -16.10 -3.44
N THR A 184 -7.35 -16.68 -3.00
CA THR A 184 -8.46 -17.06 -3.90
C THR A 184 -9.32 -15.85 -4.29
N ARG A 185 -9.24 -14.74 -3.53
CA ARG A 185 -10.02 -13.53 -3.79
C ARG A 185 -9.70 -12.92 -5.16
N PRO A 186 -10.71 -12.51 -5.94
CA PRO A 186 -10.49 -11.78 -7.19
C PRO A 186 -9.72 -10.48 -6.93
N ARG A 187 -8.62 -10.28 -7.67
CA ARG A 187 -7.81 -9.06 -7.65
C ARG A 187 -8.47 -7.98 -8.50
N TRP A 188 -8.11 -6.72 -8.29
CA TRP A 188 -8.62 -5.63 -9.12
C TRP A 188 -8.27 -5.79 -10.60
N ARG A 189 -7.13 -6.40 -10.93
CA ARG A 189 -6.78 -6.74 -12.32
C ARG A 189 -7.68 -7.84 -12.91
N GLU A 190 -8.21 -8.73 -12.08
CA GLU A 190 -9.12 -9.80 -12.49
C GLU A 190 -10.58 -9.33 -12.54
N ARG A 191 -10.93 -8.32 -11.73
CA ARG A 191 -12.25 -7.68 -11.71
C ARG A 191 -12.18 -6.15 -11.62
N PRO A 192 -11.76 -5.45 -12.69
CA PRO A 192 -11.60 -3.99 -12.66
C PRO A 192 -12.90 -3.23 -12.42
N THR A 193 -14.06 -3.84 -12.70
CA THR A 193 -15.39 -3.26 -12.41
C THR A 193 -15.52 -2.82 -10.95
N THR A 194 -14.85 -3.51 -10.02
CA THR A 194 -14.87 -3.20 -8.59
C THR A 194 -14.25 -1.84 -8.22
N LEU A 195 -13.43 -1.25 -9.10
CA LEU A 195 -12.86 0.09 -8.92
C LEU A 195 -13.74 1.21 -9.49
N VAL A 196 -14.71 0.88 -10.36
CA VAL A 196 -15.55 1.88 -11.04
C VAL A 196 -16.31 2.78 -10.06
N PRO A 197 -16.95 2.28 -8.97
CA PRO A 197 -17.65 3.15 -8.03
C PRO A 197 -16.74 4.20 -7.39
N VAL A 198 -15.55 3.81 -6.94
CA VAL A 198 -14.60 4.75 -6.31
C VAL A 198 -13.99 5.73 -7.31
N LEU A 199 -13.79 5.30 -8.56
CA LEU A 199 -13.37 6.21 -9.64
C LEU A 199 -14.43 7.27 -9.92
N LEU A 200 -15.71 6.87 -10.06
CA LEU A 200 -16.82 7.80 -10.26
C LEU A 200 -17.03 8.73 -9.06
N ASP A 201 -16.84 8.23 -7.83
CA ASP A 201 -16.84 9.05 -6.63
C ASP A 201 -15.73 10.09 -6.66
N ASN A 202 -14.53 9.73 -7.11
CA ASN A 202 -13.42 10.66 -7.23
C ASN A 202 -13.68 11.74 -8.30
N VAL A 203 -14.26 11.36 -9.44
CA VAL A 203 -14.72 12.29 -10.48
C VAL A 203 -15.79 13.22 -9.92
N ARG A 204 -16.70 12.76 -9.08
CA ARG A 204 -17.79 13.60 -8.56
C ARG A 204 -17.34 14.54 -7.44
N ASN A 205 -16.48 14.09 -6.53
CA ASN A 205 -16.27 14.74 -5.25
C ASN A 205 -14.96 15.54 -5.14
N PHE A 206 -14.02 15.36 -6.07
CA PHE A 206 -12.74 16.08 -6.07
C PHE A 206 -12.56 16.92 -7.32
N GLU A 207 -11.77 17.99 -7.19
CA GLU A 207 -11.40 18.89 -8.29
C GLU A 207 -10.13 18.40 -9.00
N PRO A 208 -9.91 18.75 -10.30
CA PRO A 208 -8.67 18.44 -11.02
C PRO A 208 -7.41 18.81 -10.25
N GLY A 209 -6.40 17.95 -10.18
CA GLY A 209 -5.15 18.14 -9.44
C GLY A 209 -5.30 17.90 -7.92
N ALA A 210 -6.31 17.15 -7.50
CA ALA A 210 -6.54 16.88 -6.07
C ALA A 210 -5.41 16.06 -5.44
N ALA A 211 -4.79 15.13 -6.17
CA ALA A 211 -3.67 14.34 -5.67
C ALA A 211 -2.51 15.23 -5.22
N GLU A 212 -2.00 16.06 -6.13
CA GLU A 212 -0.91 17.00 -5.88
C GLU A 212 -1.24 17.98 -4.75
N ARG A 213 -2.43 18.60 -4.79
CA ARG A 213 -2.84 19.54 -3.73
C ARG A 213 -2.90 18.87 -2.36
N ARG A 214 -3.45 17.66 -2.25
CA ARG A 214 -3.55 16.96 -0.96
C ARG A 214 -2.17 16.56 -0.45
N PHE A 215 -1.30 16.07 -1.32
CA PHE A 215 0.08 15.75 -0.97
C PHE A 215 0.82 16.98 -0.46
N GLU A 216 0.74 18.09 -1.18
CA GLU A 216 1.40 19.35 -0.82
C GLU A 216 0.84 19.94 0.47
N GLN A 217 -0.49 19.94 0.65
CA GLN A 217 -1.12 20.38 1.91
C GLN A 217 -0.67 19.53 3.10
N GLY A 218 -0.57 18.20 2.94
CA GLY A 218 -0.05 17.31 3.98
C GLY A 218 1.40 17.63 4.33
N ARG A 219 2.25 17.87 3.32
CA ARG A 219 3.66 18.26 3.49
C ARG A 219 3.80 19.59 4.24
N GLN A 220 3.01 20.60 3.86
CA GLN A 220 3.01 21.90 4.52
C GLN A 220 2.53 21.81 5.96
N LYS A 221 1.46 21.03 6.24
CA LYS A 221 0.97 20.80 7.60
C LYS A 221 2.01 20.10 8.47
N ALA A 222 2.67 19.07 7.96
CA ALA A 222 3.76 18.39 8.67
C ALA A 222 4.92 19.34 8.97
N GLN A 223 5.32 20.17 8.00
CA GLN A 223 6.40 21.14 8.17
C GLN A 223 6.04 22.25 9.19
N GLN A 224 4.83 22.78 9.14
CA GLN A 224 4.34 23.75 10.11
C GLN A 224 4.30 23.14 11.52
N LYS A 225 3.86 21.87 11.63
CA LYS A 225 3.82 21.16 12.89
C LYS A 225 5.21 20.91 13.47
N ASP A 226 6.18 20.53 12.64
CA ASP A 226 7.60 20.41 13.01
C ASP A 226 8.11 21.75 13.59
N GLN A 227 7.94 22.85 12.84
CA GLN A 227 8.38 24.18 13.29
C GLN A 227 7.72 24.64 14.60
N ASP A 228 6.40 24.44 14.74
CA ASP A 228 5.64 24.76 15.96
C ASP A 228 6.18 23.98 17.17
N VAL A 229 6.29 22.65 17.04
CA VAL A 229 6.79 21.77 18.11
C VAL A 229 8.19 22.18 18.52
N LEU A 230 9.11 22.35 17.58
CA LEU A 230 10.49 22.72 17.89
C LEU A 230 10.58 24.10 18.54
N SER A 231 9.79 25.08 18.09
CA SER A 231 9.74 26.42 18.68
C SER A 231 9.28 26.35 20.14
N ARG A 232 8.18 25.64 20.41
CA ARG A 232 7.63 25.48 21.76
C ARG A 232 8.58 24.72 22.68
N LEU A 233 9.28 23.69 22.17
CA LEU A 233 10.30 22.97 22.93
C LEU A 233 11.48 23.85 23.33
N ARG A 234 11.96 24.72 22.43
CA ARG A 234 13.07 25.65 22.73
C ARG A 234 12.73 26.65 23.84
N ALA A 235 11.44 26.95 24.05
CA ALA A 235 10.99 27.82 25.13
C ALA A 235 10.95 27.15 26.52
N LEU A 236 11.16 25.84 26.61
CA LEU A 236 11.20 25.09 27.87
C LEU A 236 12.60 25.11 28.52
N PRO A 237 12.72 24.78 29.82
CA PRO A 237 14.00 24.40 30.41
C PRO A 237 14.66 23.25 29.62
N ASP A 238 15.98 23.34 29.42
CA ASP A 238 16.77 22.46 28.53
C ASP A 238 16.24 22.41 27.08
N GLY A 239 15.62 23.49 26.62
CA GLY A 239 14.85 23.52 25.38
C GLY A 239 15.63 23.15 24.12
N ASP A 240 16.90 23.57 24.00
CA ASP A 240 17.74 23.22 22.85
C ASP A 240 17.99 21.71 22.76
N ARG A 241 18.21 21.05 23.90
CA ARG A 241 18.38 19.59 23.97
C ARG A 241 17.08 18.89 23.58
N LYS A 242 15.95 19.30 24.16
CA LYS A 242 14.62 18.74 23.88
C LYS A 242 14.23 18.88 22.41
N ALA A 243 14.44 20.06 21.82
CA ALA A 243 14.19 20.31 20.40
C ALA A 243 15.11 19.48 19.51
N GLY A 244 16.40 19.32 19.87
CA GLY A 244 17.33 18.46 19.15
C GLY A 244 16.94 16.98 19.17
N GLU A 245 16.49 16.47 20.32
CA GLU A 245 15.95 15.11 20.46
C GLU A 245 14.69 14.92 19.62
N ALA A 246 13.72 15.83 19.72
CA ALA A 246 12.49 15.76 18.94
C ALA A 246 12.76 15.81 17.43
N LYS A 247 13.65 16.69 16.96
CA LYS A 247 13.99 16.77 15.54
C LYS A 247 14.56 15.47 15.00
N ARG A 248 15.46 14.80 15.74
CA ARG A 248 15.99 13.48 15.33
C ARG A 248 14.88 12.44 15.19
N MET A 249 13.90 12.46 16.09
CA MET A 249 12.78 11.51 16.05
C MET A 249 11.75 11.86 14.96
N ILE A 250 11.54 13.15 14.67
CA ILE A 250 10.75 13.61 13.51
C ILE A 250 11.39 13.13 12.20
N ASP A 251 12.70 13.31 12.06
CA ASP A 251 13.42 12.85 10.88
C ASP A 251 13.36 11.33 10.74
N ARG A 252 13.54 10.61 11.85
CA ARG A 252 13.46 9.15 11.89
C ARG A 252 12.07 8.63 11.52
N VAL A 253 11.00 9.20 12.08
CA VAL A 253 9.65 8.75 11.74
C VAL A 253 9.34 9.05 10.27
N ARG A 254 9.69 10.23 9.76
CA ARG A 254 9.43 10.59 8.36
C ARG A 254 10.24 9.76 7.37
N THR A 255 11.42 9.28 7.77
CA THR A 255 12.26 8.40 6.94
C THR A 255 11.65 7.01 6.80
N PHE A 256 11.14 6.42 7.89
CA PHE A 256 10.78 5.00 7.90
C PHE A 256 9.28 4.69 7.88
N ILE A 257 8.41 5.62 8.27
CA ILE A 257 6.99 5.30 8.50
C ILE A 257 6.25 4.87 7.22
N GLY A 258 6.65 5.37 6.05
CA GLY A 258 6.05 4.97 4.77
C GLY A 258 6.33 3.52 4.41
N TYR A 259 7.54 3.03 4.71
CA TYR A 259 7.96 1.67 4.43
C TYR A 259 7.10 0.60 5.12
N ARG A 260 6.43 0.93 6.23
CA ARG A 260 5.62 0.00 7.03
C ARG A 260 4.60 -0.78 6.20
N GLU A 261 4.01 -0.15 5.18
CA GLU A 261 2.98 -0.77 4.34
C GLU A 261 3.58 -1.62 3.20
N TYR A 262 4.88 -1.47 2.92
CA TYR A 262 5.53 -2.07 1.77
C TYR A 262 5.70 -3.60 1.86
N PRO A 263 6.09 -4.21 3.00
CA PRO A 263 6.16 -5.66 3.12
C PRO A 263 4.85 -6.34 2.74
N LYS A 264 3.71 -5.78 3.16
CA LYS A 264 2.38 -6.31 2.80
C LYS A 264 2.15 -6.22 1.29
N TYR A 265 2.46 -5.09 0.68
CA TYR A 265 2.38 -4.91 -0.77
C TYR A 265 3.22 -5.96 -1.53
N ALA A 266 4.45 -6.23 -1.07
CA ALA A 266 5.32 -7.24 -1.68
C ALA A 266 4.76 -8.67 -1.53
N ILE A 267 4.21 -9.02 -0.36
CA ILE A 267 3.55 -10.31 -0.10
C ILE A 267 2.42 -10.54 -1.09
N VAL A 268 1.49 -9.59 -1.20
CA VAL A 268 0.29 -9.76 -2.05
C VAL A 268 0.63 -9.74 -3.53
N SER A 269 1.70 -9.04 -3.93
CA SER A 269 2.25 -9.11 -5.28
C SER A 269 2.70 -10.53 -5.62
N ARG A 270 3.47 -11.16 -4.75
CA ARG A 270 3.90 -12.56 -4.94
C ARG A 270 2.71 -13.52 -4.97
N TYR A 271 1.72 -13.33 -4.08
CA TYR A 271 0.50 -14.13 -4.08
C TYR A 271 -0.23 -14.06 -5.41
N PHE A 272 -0.30 -12.89 -6.03
CA PHE A 272 -0.93 -12.76 -7.32
C PHE A 272 -0.17 -13.52 -8.41
N VAL A 273 1.16 -13.45 -8.41
CA VAL A 273 2.00 -14.24 -9.34
C VAL A 273 1.77 -15.74 -9.17
N TYR A 274 1.74 -16.24 -7.93
CA TYR A 274 1.42 -17.65 -7.66
C TYR A 274 0.02 -18.01 -8.15
N LYS A 275 -0.97 -17.15 -7.86
CA LYS A 275 -2.36 -17.33 -8.27
C LYS A 275 -2.48 -17.47 -9.79
N GLN A 276 -1.82 -16.58 -10.55
CA GLN A 276 -1.88 -16.64 -12.02
C GLN A 276 -1.34 -17.95 -12.54
N ALA A 277 -0.16 -18.40 -12.08
CA ALA A 277 0.42 -19.66 -12.51
C ALA A 277 -0.46 -20.88 -12.13
N LEU A 278 -1.09 -20.86 -10.96
CA LEU A 278 -2.02 -21.91 -10.53
C LEU A 278 -3.29 -21.94 -11.38
N LEU A 279 -3.84 -20.77 -11.73
CA LEU A 279 -5.02 -20.66 -12.59
C LEU A 279 -4.73 -21.10 -14.04
N GLU A 280 -3.53 -20.81 -14.55
CA GLU A 280 -3.09 -21.32 -15.86
C GLU A 280 -3.00 -22.85 -15.88
N GLU A 281 -2.50 -23.47 -14.80
CA GLU A 281 -2.48 -24.93 -14.68
C GLU A 281 -3.90 -25.50 -14.53
N ALA A 282 -4.77 -24.84 -13.78
CA ALA A 282 -6.18 -25.22 -13.67
C ALA A 282 -6.90 -25.19 -15.02
N GLU A 283 -6.61 -24.20 -15.86
CA GLU A 283 -7.14 -24.13 -17.22
C GLU A 283 -6.72 -25.35 -18.07
N ARG A 284 -5.47 -25.81 -17.95
CA ARG A 284 -5.03 -27.06 -18.60
C ARG A 284 -5.79 -28.28 -18.10
N LEU A 285 -6.05 -28.35 -16.79
CA LEU A 285 -6.82 -29.44 -16.19
C LEU A 285 -8.29 -29.43 -16.63
N VAL A 286 -8.88 -28.25 -16.84
CA VAL A 286 -10.22 -28.13 -17.44
C VAL A 286 -10.21 -28.62 -18.88
N GLN A 287 -9.22 -28.22 -19.68
CA GLN A 287 -9.08 -28.70 -21.07
C GLN A 287 -8.87 -30.22 -21.15
N ALA A 288 -8.22 -30.82 -20.16
CA ALA A 288 -8.04 -32.27 -20.04
C ALA A 288 -9.27 -33.00 -19.47
N GLY A 289 -10.33 -32.29 -19.08
CA GLY A 289 -11.54 -32.86 -18.49
C GLY A 289 -11.37 -33.37 -17.05
N VAL A 290 -10.31 -32.97 -16.36
CA VAL A 290 -10.03 -33.34 -14.96
C VAL A 290 -10.82 -32.46 -14.00
N LEU A 291 -10.90 -31.15 -14.28
CA LEU A 291 -11.67 -30.18 -13.51
C LEU A 291 -12.86 -29.67 -14.33
N PRO A 292 -14.05 -29.51 -13.72
CA PRO A 292 -15.16 -28.80 -14.34
C PRO A 292 -14.89 -27.31 -14.58
N GLN A 293 -14.31 -26.62 -13.59
CA GLN A 293 -14.02 -25.18 -13.64
C GLN A 293 -12.63 -24.87 -13.08
N LYS A 294 -12.00 -23.79 -13.54
CA LYS A 294 -10.66 -23.40 -13.09
C LYS A 294 -10.63 -23.04 -11.61
N GLU A 295 -11.71 -22.46 -11.08
CA GLU A 295 -11.84 -22.04 -9.68
C GLU A 295 -12.01 -23.22 -8.71
N ASP A 296 -12.26 -24.45 -9.20
CA ASP A 296 -12.39 -25.63 -8.33
C ASP A 296 -11.09 -25.91 -7.55
N ILE A 297 -9.94 -25.43 -8.04
CA ILE A 297 -8.66 -25.54 -7.32
C ILE A 297 -8.67 -24.85 -5.96
N PHE A 298 -9.56 -23.87 -5.73
CA PHE A 298 -9.62 -23.12 -4.47
C PHE A 298 -10.11 -23.97 -3.29
N TYR A 299 -10.64 -25.16 -3.56
CA TYR A 299 -11.14 -26.09 -2.55
C TYR A 299 -10.19 -27.26 -2.27
N LEU A 300 -8.99 -27.26 -2.86
CA LEU A 300 -8.01 -28.36 -2.78
C LEU A 300 -6.80 -27.96 -1.93
N THR A 301 -6.22 -28.94 -1.22
CA THR A 301 -5.03 -28.78 -0.33
C THR A 301 -3.95 -29.80 -0.62
#